data_AF-A0A1B6H9N2-F1
#
_entry.id   AF-A0A1B6H9N2-F1
#
_cell.length_a   1.000
_cell.length_b   1.000
_cell.length_c   1.000
_cell.angle_alpha   90.00
_cell.angle_beta   90.00
_cell.angle_gamma   90.00
#
_symmetry.space_group_name_H-M   'P 1'
#
loop_
_entity.id
_entity.type
_entity.pdbx_description
1 polymer ?
#
loop_
_entity_poly.entity_id
_entity_poly.type
_entity_poly.pdbx_seq_one_letter_code
_entity_poly.pdbx_strand_id
1 'polypeptide(L)'
;KTKEALVFSVLRAALGAGSYVKYGVGAGPLGKLIAESKEPLGISAFSNSFSDSGLFGLVLSTTAHNAKVAVEAAVKLLQSGSVSDADVARGKALVKATLLQNYES
;
A
#
# COMPACT_ATOMS: atom_id res chain seq x y z
N LYS A 1 -14.00 15.19 -5.66
CA LYS A 1 -12.69 15.02 -6.33
C LYS A 1 -11.49 15.22 -5.41
N THR A 2 -11.15 16.42 -4.94
CA THR A 2 -9.98 16.59 -4.02
C THR A 2 -10.09 15.79 -2.73
N LYS A 3 -11.31 15.68 -2.17
CA LYS A 3 -11.60 14.82 -1.02
C LYS A 3 -11.32 13.34 -1.30
N GLU A 4 -11.69 12.85 -2.49
CA GLU A 4 -11.47 11.46 -2.89
C GLU A 4 -9.99 11.17 -3.13
N ALA A 5 -9.27 12.09 -3.78
CA ALA A 5 -7.82 12.00 -3.96
C ALA A 5 -7.09 11.87 -2.61
N LEU A 6 -7.54 12.64 -1.59
CA LEU A 6 -7.01 12.53 -0.24
C LEU A 6 -7.36 11.18 0.41
N VAL A 7 -8.60 10.69 0.24
CA VAL A 7 -9.02 9.37 0.74
C VAL A 7 -8.16 8.26 0.13
N PHE A 8 -7.93 8.27 -1.18
CA PHE A 8 -7.07 7.28 -1.84
C PHE A 8 -5.60 7.39 -1.42
N SER A 9 -5.12 8.59 -1.11
CA SER A 9 -3.78 8.79 -0.55
C SER A 9 -3.66 8.20 0.85
N VAL A 10 -4.70 8.38 1.69
CA VAL A 10 -4.77 7.75 3.02
C VAL A 10 -4.89 6.23 2.90
N LEU A 11 -5.70 5.72 1.96
CA LEU A 11 -5.83 4.29 1.71
C LEU A 11 -4.50 3.68 1.27
N ARG A 12 -3.78 4.35 0.35
CA ARG A 12 -2.43 3.96 -0.06
C ARG A 12 -1.51 3.81 1.16
N ALA A 13 -1.48 4.82 2.03
CA ALA A 13 -0.65 4.79 3.23
C ALA A 13 -1.11 3.75 4.27
N ALA A 14 -2.42 3.51 4.38
CA ALA A 14 -3.00 2.53 5.30
C ALA A 14 -2.69 1.08 4.89
N LEU A 15 -2.81 0.76 3.59
CA LEU A 15 -2.43 -0.54 3.04
C LEU A 15 -0.95 -0.85 3.29
N GLY A 16 -0.12 0.18 3.31
CA GLY A 16 1.31 0.09 3.59
C GLY A 16 2.13 -0.37 2.39
N ALA A 17 3.36 -0.79 2.64
CA ALA A 17 4.29 -1.34 1.66
C ALA A 17 5.31 -2.23 2.37
N GLY A 18 6.20 -2.87 1.61
CA GLY A 18 7.39 -3.54 2.15
C GLY A 18 8.31 -2.62 2.95
N SER A 19 9.17 -3.20 3.79
CA SER A 19 10.13 -2.42 4.58
C SER A 19 11.22 -1.80 3.71
N TYR A 20 11.69 -0.63 4.12
CA TYR A 20 12.87 0.04 3.55
C TYR A 20 14.19 -0.62 4.00
N VAL A 21 14.14 -1.50 5.01
CA VAL A 21 15.30 -2.21 5.55
C VAL A 21 15.30 -3.65 5.05
N LYS A 22 16.48 -4.14 4.66
CA LYS A 22 16.68 -5.53 4.23
C LYS A 22 16.17 -6.49 5.33
N TYR A 23 15.31 -7.44 4.93
CA TYR A 23 14.63 -8.39 5.84
C TYR A 23 13.62 -7.80 6.82
N GLY A 24 13.32 -6.50 6.74
CA GLY A 24 12.25 -5.91 7.53
C GLY A 24 10.88 -6.28 6.98
N VAL A 25 9.93 -6.47 7.89
CA VAL A 25 8.51 -6.59 7.54
C VAL A 25 7.87 -5.21 7.65
N GLY A 26 7.20 -4.78 6.58
CA GLY A 26 6.48 -3.51 6.56
C GLY A 26 5.22 -3.54 7.41
N ALA A 27 4.71 -2.36 7.78
CA ALA A 27 3.46 -2.26 8.56
C ALA A 27 2.23 -2.19 7.65
N GLY A 28 1.14 -2.80 8.08
CA GLY A 28 -0.15 -2.81 7.39
C GLY A 28 -0.45 -4.12 6.66
N PRO A 29 -1.63 -4.20 6.03
CA PRO A 29 -2.07 -5.43 5.37
C PRO A 29 -1.14 -5.93 4.27
N LEU A 30 -0.54 -5.04 3.46
CA LEU A 30 0.45 -5.42 2.45
C LEU A 30 1.76 -5.90 3.07
N GLY A 31 2.17 -5.30 4.18
CA GLY A 31 3.36 -5.73 4.93
C GLY A 31 3.21 -7.14 5.50
N LYS A 32 2.01 -7.48 6.01
CA LYS A 32 1.69 -8.85 6.46
C LYS A 32 1.72 -9.85 5.31
N LEU A 33 1.15 -9.48 4.16
CA LEU A 33 1.19 -10.32 2.96
C LEU A 33 2.63 -10.64 2.51
N ILE A 34 3.54 -9.67 2.61
CA ILE A 34 4.97 -9.88 2.35
C ILE A 34 5.57 -10.84 3.37
N ALA A 35 5.27 -10.67 4.65
CA ALA A 35 5.80 -11.51 5.74
C ALA A 35 5.37 -12.97 5.63
N GLU A 36 4.15 -13.22 5.15
CA GLU A 36 3.58 -14.55 4.98
C GLU A 36 4.11 -15.25 3.71
N SER A 37 4.69 -14.50 2.78
CA SER A 37 5.25 -15.07 1.56
C SER A 37 6.55 -15.80 1.85
N LYS A 38 6.66 -17.05 1.41
CA LYS A 38 7.89 -17.86 1.53
C LYS A 38 8.93 -17.52 0.46
N GLU A 39 8.55 -16.69 -0.50
CA GLU A 39 9.33 -16.32 -1.67
C GLU A 39 9.56 -14.80 -1.68
N PRO A 40 10.60 -14.30 -2.37
CA PRO A 40 10.81 -12.86 -2.49
C PRO A 40 9.58 -12.16 -3.10
N LEU A 41 8.92 -11.33 -2.31
CA LEU A 41 7.75 -10.56 -2.71
C LEU A 41 7.92 -9.09 -2.31
N GLY A 42 7.99 -8.21 -3.30
CA GLY A 42 7.81 -6.77 -3.11
C GLY A 42 6.41 -6.39 -3.54
N ILE A 43 5.64 -5.72 -2.68
CA ILE A 43 4.33 -5.17 -3.05
C ILE A 43 4.14 -3.79 -2.42
N SER A 44 3.53 -2.89 -3.17
CA SER A 44 3.25 -1.52 -2.74
C SER A 44 1.98 -0.99 -3.40
N ALA A 45 1.23 -0.17 -2.67
CA ALA A 45 0.08 0.55 -3.21
C ALA A 45 0.50 1.88 -3.84
N PHE A 46 -0.21 2.28 -4.89
CA PHE A 46 -0.06 3.59 -5.51
C PHE A 46 -1.41 4.26 -5.77
N SER A 47 -1.38 5.59 -5.77
CA SER A 47 -2.54 6.45 -6.01
C SER A 47 -2.08 7.64 -6.82
N ASN A 48 -2.60 7.80 -8.03
CA ASN A 48 -2.38 8.94 -8.90
C ASN A 48 -3.73 9.62 -9.13
N SER A 49 -3.77 10.95 -9.05
CA SER A 49 -5.00 11.72 -9.23
C SER A 49 -4.76 12.77 -10.31
N PHE A 50 -5.61 12.77 -11.33
CA PHE A 50 -5.64 13.73 -12.43
C PHE A 50 -6.87 14.62 -12.29
N SER A 51 -6.97 15.67 -13.10
CA SER A 51 -8.08 16.64 -13.03
C SER A 51 -9.43 16.01 -13.40
N ASP A 52 -9.44 15.06 -14.32
CA ASP A 52 -10.62 14.37 -14.84
C ASP A 52 -10.86 13.01 -14.17
N SER A 53 -9.79 12.29 -13.83
CA SER A 53 -9.78 10.88 -13.43
C SER A 53 -8.77 10.58 -12.31
N GLY A 54 -8.80 9.36 -11.76
CA GLY A 54 -7.84 8.89 -10.77
C GLY A 54 -7.53 7.41 -10.97
N LEU A 55 -6.30 7.02 -10.63
CA LEU A 55 -5.82 5.65 -10.72
C LEU A 55 -5.32 5.20 -9.35
N PHE A 56 -5.88 4.10 -8.86
CA PHE A 56 -5.43 3.43 -7.65
C PHE A 56 -5.12 1.97 -7.97
N GLY A 57 -4.03 1.45 -7.41
CA GLY A 57 -3.64 0.08 -7.67
C GLY A 57 -2.50 -0.40 -6.79
N LEU A 58 -2.08 -1.63 -7.06
CA LEU A 58 -0.93 -2.27 -6.43
C LEU A 58 0.11 -2.56 -7.51
N VAL A 59 1.38 -2.38 -7.16
CA VAL A 59 2.52 -2.87 -7.93
C VAL A 59 3.18 -3.97 -7.14
N LEU A 60 3.46 -5.10 -7.79
CA LEU A 60 4.12 -6.25 -7.18
C LEU A 60 5.28 -6.74 -8.05
N SER A 61 6.31 -7.22 -7.38
CA SER A 61 7.51 -7.82 -7.96
C SER A 61 7.77 -9.12 -7.21
N THR A 62 7.87 -10.22 -7.93
CA THR A 62 7.99 -11.56 -7.36
C THR A 62 8.61 -12.51 -8.39
N THR A 63 8.96 -13.71 -7.95
CA THR A 63 9.48 -14.78 -8.80
C THR A 63 8.35 -15.37 -9.67
N ALA A 64 8.71 -15.92 -10.84
CA ALA A 64 7.73 -16.41 -11.81
C ALA A 64 6.82 -17.52 -11.24
N HIS A 65 7.36 -18.39 -10.39
CA HIS A 65 6.60 -19.48 -9.76
C HIS A 65 5.63 -18.98 -8.68
N ASN A 66 5.95 -17.87 -8.01
CA ASN A 66 5.12 -17.27 -6.96
C ASN A 66 4.10 -16.25 -7.51
N ALA A 67 4.22 -15.85 -8.78
CA ALA A 67 3.40 -14.80 -9.39
C ALA A 67 1.89 -15.03 -9.24
N LYS A 68 1.42 -16.26 -9.51
CA LYS A 68 -0.01 -16.59 -9.39
C LYS A 68 -0.52 -16.40 -7.96
N VAL A 69 0.20 -16.96 -6.99
CA VAL A 69 -0.17 -16.92 -5.57
C VAL A 69 -0.14 -15.48 -5.05
N ALA A 70 0.90 -14.72 -5.41
CA ALA A 70 1.04 -13.32 -5.01
C ALA A 70 -0.09 -12.44 -5.56
N VAL A 71 -0.47 -12.62 -6.83
CA VAL A 71 -1.57 -11.88 -7.47
C VAL A 71 -2.91 -12.25 -6.82
N GLU A 72 -3.20 -13.54 -6.64
CA GLU A 72 -4.45 -13.99 -6.01
C GLU A 72 -4.59 -13.44 -4.58
N ALA A 73 -3.50 -13.45 -3.80
CA ALA A 73 -3.50 -12.91 -2.45
C ALA A 73 -3.68 -11.37 -2.42
N ALA A 74 -3.04 -10.65 -3.34
CA ALA A 74 -3.21 -9.20 -3.49
C ALA A 74 -4.65 -8.83 -3.88
N VAL A 75 -5.25 -9.56 -4.82
CA VAL A 75 -6.66 -9.37 -5.22
C VAL A 75 -7.60 -9.65 -4.05
N LYS A 76 -7.37 -10.76 -3.33
CA LYS A 76 -8.18 -11.12 -2.15
C LYS A 76 -8.10 -10.04 -1.07
N LEU A 77 -6.91 -9.47 -0.85
CA LEU A 77 -6.73 -8.37 0.09
C LEU A 77 -7.59 -7.16 -0.31
N LEU A 78 -7.53 -6.75 -1.58
CA LEU A 78 -8.34 -5.63 -2.10
C LEU A 78 -9.84 -5.89 -1.97
N GLN A 79 -10.30 -7.10 -2.30
CA GLN A 79 -11.71 -7.47 -2.21
C GLN A 79 -12.20 -7.57 -0.76
N SER A 80 -11.34 -8.01 0.16
CA SER A 80 -11.71 -8.15 1.57
C SER A 80 -11.89 -6.81 2.28
N GLY A 81 -11.32 -5.72 1.74
CA GLY A 81 -11.37 -4.41 2.38
C GLY A 81 -10.80 -4.39 3.81
N SER A 82 -9.89 -5.32 4.14
CA SER A 82 -9.42 -5.59 5.51
C SER A 82 -8.45 -4.54 6.06
N VAL A 83 -8.87 -3.27 6.03
CA VAL A 83 -8.16 -2.14 6.64
C VAL A 83 -8.80 -1.85 7.99
N SER A 84 -8.01 -1.96 9.06
CA SER A 84 -8.50 -1.66 10.42
C SER A 84 -8.54 -0.16 10.70
N ASP A 85 -9.29 0.26 11.72
CA ASP A 85 -9.29 1.67 12.17
C ASP A 85 -7.89 2.15 12.60
N ALA A 86 -7.09 1.24 13.15
CA ALA A 86 -5.69 1.52 13.49
C ALA A 86 -4.84 1.77 12.24
N ASP A 87 -5.07 1.02 11.15
CA ASP A 87 -4.40 1.24 9.87
C ASP A 87 -4.82 2.58 9.23
N VAL A 88 -6.09 2.96 9.36
CA VAL A 88 -6.58 4.26 8.89
C VAL A 88 -5.96 5.40 9.69
N ALA A 89 -5.88 5.29 11.02
CA ALA A 89 -5.25 6.29 11.87
C ALA A 89 -3.77 6.47 11.53
N ARG A 90 -3.05 5.36 11.35
CA ARG A 90 -1.65 5.35 10.88
C ARG A 90 -1.51 5.98 9.50
N GLY A 91 -2.36 5.59 8.55
CA GLY A 91 -2.35 6.14 7.19
C GLY A 91 -2.54 7.66 7.16
N LYS A 92 -3.47 8.19 7.99
CA LYS A 92 -3.65 9.63 8.15
C LYS A 92 -2.41 10.34 8.70
N ALA A 93 -1.76 9.75 9.71
CA ALA A 93 -0.54 10.30 10.29
C ALA A 93 0.62 10.32 9.28
N LEU A 94 0.79 9.23 8.52
CA LEU A 94 1.81 9.10 7.49
C LEU A 94 1.61 10.12 6.36
N VAL A 95 0.39 10.27 5.84
CA VAL A 95 0.12 11.26 4.78
C VAL A 95 0.44 12.69 5.24
N LYS A 96 0.08 13.05 6.48
CA LYS A 96 0.41 14.36 7.04
C LYS A 96 1.93 14.55 7.14
N ALA A 97 2.64 13.56 7.70
CA ALA A 97 4.09 13.63 7.84
C ALA A 97 4.79 13.76 6.48
N THR A 98 4.42 12.91 5.52
CA THR A 98 4.96 12.96 4.16
C THR A 98 4.68 14.29 3.49
N LEU A 99 3.48 14.84 3.62
CA LEU A 99 3.17 16.14 3.03
C LEU A 99 4.04 17.26 3.61
N LEU A 100 4.17 17.32 4.94
CA LEU A 100 5.01 18.30 5.61
C LEU A 100 6.49 18.17 5.19
N GLN A 101 7.02 16.96 5.16
CA GLN A 101 8.40 16.69 4.73
C GLN A 101 8.65 17.10 3.27
N ASN A 102 7.67 16.89 2.38
CA ASN A 102 7.79 17.32 0.98
C ASN A 102 7.77 18.85 0.82
N TYR A 103 7.24 19.60 1.79
CA TYR A 103 7.29 21.08 1.77
C TYR A 103 8.58 21.66 2.35
N GLU A 104 9.42 20.83 2.99
CA GLU A 104 10.71 21.25 3.54
C GLU A 104 11.84 21.21 2.49
N SER A 105 11.62 20.50 1.37
CA SER A 105 12.54 20.38 0.22
C SER A 105 12.08 21.23 -0.95
#